data_AF-A0A1C3EBK8-F1
#
_entry.id   AF-A0A1C3EBK8-F1
#
_cell.length_a   1.000
_cell.length_b   1.000
_cell.length_c   1.000
_cell.angle_alpha   90.00
_cell.angle_beta   90.00
_cell.angle_gamma   90.00
#
_symmetry.space_group_name_H-M   'P 1'
#
loop_
_entity.id
_entity.type
_entity.pdbx_description
1 polymer ?
#
loop_
_entity_poly.entity_id
_entity_poly.type
_entity_poly.pdbx_seq_one_letter_code
_entity_poly.pdbx_strand_id
1 'polypeptide(L)'
;MSFQRRKVLIRPDDILAQKWSIAVIDEGFTPFPKRLLRCLDRIFGESQGVNELRVILTLVDYRRPNLTRDPSLDYLAFVSGLSKDKFLQIMCNLREQNLIEFRGSDAAIHYDLTRFMEKVESLTNDDGTA
;
A
#
# COMPACT_ATOMS: atom_id res chain seq x y z
N MET A 1 -5.28 -21.75 -6.59
CA MET A 1 -6.52 -21.02 -6.23
C MET A 1 -6.82 -20.00 -7.31
N SER A 2 -8.08 -19.82 -7.70
CA SER A 2 -8.49 -18.77 -8.65
C SER A 2 -9.05 -17.59 -7.86
N PHE A 3 -8.36 -16.45 -7.89
CA PHE A 3 -8.88 -15.21 -7.30
C PHE A 3 -9.76 -14.48 -8.32
N GLN A 4 -10.94 -14.04 -7.89
CA GLN A 4 -11.83 -13.20 -8.68
C GLN A 4 -12.10 -11.91 -7.92
N ARG A 5 -11.98 -10.76 -8.62
CA ARG A 5 -12.36 -9.47 -8.05
C ARG A 5 -13.88 -9.42 -7.88
N ARG A 6 -14.33 -9.02 -6.70
CA ARG A 6 -15.75 -8.81 -6.38
C ARG A 6 -15.96 -7.31 -6.16
N LYS A 7 -16.95 -6.75 -6.85
CA LYS A 7 -17.35 -5.36 -6.64
C LYS A 7 -17.98 -5.21 -5.27
N VAL A 8 -17.61 -4.16 -4.56
CA VAL A 8 -18.23 -3.79 -3.29
C VAL A 8 -19.19 -2.66 -3.59
N LEU A 9 -20.47 -2.84 -3.27
CA LEU A 9 -21.46 -1.79 -3.47
C LEU A 9 -21.22 -0.68 -2.43
N ILE A 10 -20.41 0.30 -2.78
CA ILE A 10 -20.10 1.45 -1.94
C ILE A 10 -20.91 2.64 -2.46
N ARG A 11 -21.65 3.31 -1.57
CA ARG A 11 -22.12 4.68 -1.83
C ARG A 11 -21.03 5.62 -1.34
N PRO A 12 -20.16 6.15 -2.23
CA PRO A 12 -19.15 7.11 -1.81
C PRO A 12 -19.81 8.36 -1.24
N ASP A 13 -19.13 9.05 -0.34
CA ASP A 13 -19.55 10.38 0.04
C ASP A 13 -19.54 11.33 -1.17
N ASP A 14 -20.28 12.43 -1.05
CA ASP A 14 -20.46 13.40 -2.15
C ASP A 14 -19.12 14.00 -2.61
N ILE A 15 -18.14 14.13 -1.71
CA ILE A 15 -16.82 14.71 -2.04
C ILE A 15 -16.03 13.76 -2.94
N LEU A 16 -16.07 12.46 -2.67
CA LEU A 16 -15.43 11.44 -3.50
C LEU A 16 -16.14 11.31 -4.85
N ALA A 17 -17.48 11.33 -4.86
CA ALA A 17 -18.28 11.25 -6.09
C ALA A 17 -18.05 12.45 -7.04
N GLN A 18 -17.71 13.63 -6.49
CA GLN A 18 -17.33 14.80 -7.30
C GLN A 18 -15.94 14.68 -7.94
N LYS A 19 -15.05 13.84 -7.39
CA LYS A 19 -13.66 13.72 -7.85
C LYS A 19 -13.44 12.50 -8.73
N TRP A 20 -14.16 11.42 -8.47
CA TRP A 20 -13.99 10.14 -9.14
C TRP A 20 -15.35 9.54 -9.49
N SER A 21 -15.46 8.99 -10.70
CA SER A 21 -16.66 8.26 -11.10
C SER A 21 -16.84 6.99 -10.27
N ILE A 22 -18.09 6.58 -10.03
CA ILE A 22 -18.41 5.33 -9.30
C ILE A 22 -17.68 4.14 -9.92
N ALA A 23 -17.59 4.07 -11.25
CA ALA A 23 -16.92 2.98 -11.96
C ALA A 23 -15.42 2.85 -11.66
N VAL A 24 -14.78 3.88 -11.09
CA VAL A 24 -13.36 3.86 -10.71
C VAL A 24 -13.17 3.42 -9.25
N ILE A 25 -14.17 3.63 -8.38
CA ILE A 25 -14.07 3.40 -6.94
C ILE A 25 -14.99 2.28 -6.43
N ASP A 26 -15.67 1.54 -7.32
CA ASP A 26 -16.58 0.44 -7.00
C ASP A 26 -15.86 -0.84 -6.50
N GLU A 27 -14.53 -0.88 -6.58
CA GLU A 27 -13.67 -1.87 -5.92
C GLU A 27 -13.19 -1.43 -4.53
N GLY A 28 -13.56 -0.22 -4.09
CA GLY A 28 -13.01 0.43 -2.90
C GLY A 28 -11.87 1.37 -3.23
N PHE A 29 -11.36 2.06 -2.22
CA PHE A 29 -10.24 2.97 -2.34
C PHE A 29 -9.39 2.97 -1.07
N THR A 30 -8.09 3.16 -1.23
CA THR A 30 -7.15 3.36 -0.13
C THR A 30 -6.87 4.85 -0.01
N PRO A 31 -7.04 5.47 1.17
CA PRO A 31 -6.65 6.86 1.37
C PRO A 31 -5.18 7.06 1.04
N PHE A 32 -4.88 8.03 0.19
CA PHE A 32 -3.52 8.39 -0.19
C PHE A 32 -3.13 9.70 0.51
N PRO A 33 -2.28 9.67 1.54
CA PRO A 33 -1.90 10.88 2.25
C PRO A 33 -1.17 11.87 1.34
N LYS A 34 -1.59 13.14 1.33
CA LYS A 34 -0.88 14.19 0.58
C LYS A 34 0.58 14.36 1.04
N ARG A 35 0.89 14.05 2.30
CA ARG A 35 2.26 14.01 2.81
C ARG A 35 3.11 13.00 2.05
N LEU A 36 2.62 11.77 1.89
CA LEU A 36 3.29 10.75 1.08
C LEU A 36 3.55 11.24 -0.35
N LEU A 37 2.55 11.89 -0.98
CA LEU A 37 2.70 12.41 -2.36
C LEU A 37 3.90 13.37 -2.51
N ARG A 38 4.19 14.18 -1.48
CA ARG A 38 5.24 15.20 -1.52
C ARG A 38 6.66 14.63 -1.37
N CYS A 39 6.81 13.38 -0.95
CA CYS A 39 8.10 12.77 -0.69
C CYS A 39 8.32 11.43 -1.40
N LEU A 40 7.50 11.09 -2.40
CA LEU A 40 7.61 9.83 -3.15
C LEU A 40 8.97 9.64 -3.82
N ASP A 41 9.47 10.68 -4.47
CA ASP A 41 10.77 10.73 -5.13
C ASP A 41 11.92 10.47 -4.15
N ARG A 42 11.82 11.04 -2.94
CA ARG A 42 12.81 10.88 -1.86
C ARG A 42 12.76 9.51 -1.19
N ILE A 43 11.60 8.83 -1.21
CA ILE A 43 11.44 7.49 -0.62
C ILE A 43 11.86 6.41 -1.60
N PHE A 44 11.40 6.49 -2.86
CA PHE A 44 11.49 5.39 -3.82
C PHE A 44 12.49 5.62 -4.97
N GLY A 45 13.04 6.84 -5.11
CA GLY A 45 13.94 7.19 -6.20
C GLY A 45 13.28 7.17 -7.59
N GLU A 46 14.10 7.25 -8.64
CA GLU A 46 13.63 7.61 -9.99
C GLU A 46 13.13 6.44 -10.87
N SER A 47 13.44 5.16 -10.55
CA SER A 47 13.21 4.06 -11.52
C SER A 47 12.25 2.94 -11.12
N GLN A 48 11.87 2.77 -9.84
CA GLN A 48 10.92 1.70 -9.41
C GLN A 48 9.77 2.14 -8.49
N GLY A 49 9.62 3.43 -8.21
CA GLY A 49 8.72 3.88 -7.16
C GLY A 49 7.24 3.61 -7.35
N VAL A 50 6.76 3.42 -8.58
CA VAL A 50 5.34 3.06 -8.80
C VAL A 50 5.03 1.67 -8.27
N ASN A 51 5.91 0.69 -8.47
CA ASN A 51 5.67 -0.67 -8.01
C ASN A 51 5.86 -0.80 -6.49
N GLU A 52 6.84 -0.11 -5.93
CA GLU A 52 7.02 0.00 -4.48
C GLU A 52 5.80 0.66 -3.82
N LEU A 53 5.30 1.76 -4.40
CA LEU A 53 4.08 2.42 -3.95
C LEU A 53 2.86 1.50 -4.04
N ARG A 54 2.72 0.72 -5.14
CA ARG A 54 1.65 -0.28 -5.26
C ARG A 54 1.70 -1.31 -4.13
N VAL A 55 2.88 -1.82 -3.80
CA VAL A 55 3.05 -2.78 -2.70
C VAL A 55 2.68 -2.13 -1.36
N ILE A 56 3.20 -0.94 -1.07
CA ILE A 56 2.88 -0.21 0.17
C ILE A 56 1.39 0.06 0.31
N LEU A 57 0.73 0.58 -0.74
CA LEU A 57 -0.71 0.83 -0.70
C LEU A 57 -1.51 -0.46 -0.50
N THR A 58 -1.07 -1.57 -1.09
CA THR A 58 -1.70 -2.89 -0.87
C THR A 58 -1.59 -3.32 0.59
N LEU A 59 -0.43 -3.15 1.22
CA LEU A 59 -0.21 -3.48 2.63
C LEU A 59 -1.02 -2.55 3.56
N VAL A 60 -1.13 -1.26 3.22
CA VAL A 60 -1.95 -0.29 3.96
C VAL A 60 -3.44 -0.63 3.85
N ASP A 61 -3.94 -0.94 2.66
CA ASP A 61 -5.34 -1.27 2.40
C ASP A 61 -5.82 -2.50 3.18
N TYR A 62 -4.93 -3.50 3.28
CA TYR A 62 -5.21 -4.71 4.04
C TYR A 62 -5.18 -4.50 5.56
N ARG A 63 -4.39 -3.53 6.06
CA ARG A 63 -4.25 -3.27 7.50
C ARG A 63 -5.57 -2.73 8.06
N ARG A 64 -6.21 -3.50 8.96
CA ARG A 64 -7.47 -3.12 9.63
C ARG A 64 -7.38 -3.37 11.14
N PRO A 65 -8.04 -2.55 11.99
CA PRO A 65 -7.99 -2.72 13.45
C PRO A 65 -8.44 -4.09 13.96
N ASN A 66 -9.37 -4.74 13.26
CA ASN A 66 -9.96 -6.03 13.64
C ASN A 66 -9.55 -7.17 12.69
N LEU A 67 -8.31 -7.16 12.23
CA LEU A 67 -7.80 -8.19 11.34
C LEU A 67 -7.71 -9.53 12.10
N THR A 68 -8.46 -10.53 11.67
CA THR A 68 -8.52 -11.84 12.33
C THR A 68 -7.54 -12.87 11.73
N ARG A 69 -6.97 -12.58 10.55
CA ARG A 69 -6.07 -13.46 9.81
C ARG A 69 -5.06 -12.64 9.03
N ASP A 70 -3.82 -13.09 9.02
CA ASP A 70 -2.78 -12.54 8.14
C ASP A 70 -3.08 -12.92 6.67
N PRO A 71 -2.73 -12.06 5.70
CA PRO A 71 -2.91 -12.36 4.29
C PRO A 71 -1.89 -13.38 3.79
N SER A 72 -2.25 -14.13 2.75
CA SER A 72 -1.26 -14.86 1.97
C SER A 72 -0.54 -13.94 0.99
N LEU A 73 0.70 -14.30 0.66
CA LEU A 73 1.50 -13.60 -0.35
C LEU A 73 0.80 -13.59 -1.71
N ASP A 74 0.16 -14.70 -2.09
CA ASP A 74 -0.60 -14.83 -3.34
C ASP A 74 -1.77 -13.83 -3.40
N TYR A 75 -2.46 -13.63 -2.27
CA TYR A 75 -3.58 -12.69 -2.19
C TYR A 75 -3.09 -11.25 -2.33
N LEU A 76 -2.02 -10.86 -1.63
CA LEU A 76 -1.44 -9.52 -1.73
C LEU A 76 -0.92 -9.23 -3.15
N ALA A 77 -0.23 -10.19 -3.75
CA ALA A 77 0.24 -10.09 -5.13
C ALA A 77 -0.94 -9.90 -6.11
N PHE A 78 -2.01 -10.69 -5.96
CA PHE A 78 -3.21 -10.56 -6.77
C PHE A 78 -3.88 -9.18 -6.65
N VAL A 79 -4.09 -8.69 -5.41
CA VAL A 79 -4.72 -7.38 -5.17
C VAL A 79 -3.87 -6.25 -5.77
N SER A 80 -2.55 -6.31 -5.59
CA SER A 80 -1.64 -5.30 -6.15
C SER A 80 -1.55 -5.34 -7.68
N GLY A 81 -2.00 -6.42 -8.33
CA GLY A 81 -1.86 -6.64 -9.77
C GLY A 81 -0.43 -6.96 -10.20
N LEU A 82 0.35 -7.63 -9.34
CA LEU A 82 1.72 -8.07 -9.60
C LEU A 82 1.78 -9.60 -9.57
N SER A 83 2.75 -10.18 -10.28
CA SER A 83 3.10 -11.60 -10.06
C SER A 83 3.63 -11.78 -8.64
N LYS A 84 3.40 -12.96 -8.06
CA LYS A 84 3.91 -13.33 -6.73
C LYS A 84 5.40 -13.03 -6.55
N ASP A 85 6.23 -13.48 -7.49
CA ASP A 85 7.69 -13.32 -7.42
C ASP A 85 8.10 -11.84 -7.43
N LYS A 86 7.46 -11.04 -8.30
CA LYS A 86 7.71 -9.59 -8.35
C LYS A 86 7.27 -8.89 -7.06
N PHE A 87 6.13 -9.27 -6.49
CA PHE A 87 5.65 -8.73 -5.23
C PHE A 87 6.62 -9.04 -4.09
N LEU A 88 7.06 -10.30 -3.98
CA LEU A 88 8.04 -10.73 -2.99
C LEU A 88 9.38 -10.02 -3.15
N GLN A 89 9.87 -9.89 -4.40
CA GLN A 89 11.10 -9.15 -4.70
C GLN A 89 11.00 -7.71 -4.17
N ILE A 90 9.90 -7.01 -4.43
CA ILE A 90 9.70 -5.64 -3.96
C ILE A 90 9.61 -5.59 -2.43
N MET A 91 8.92 -6.53 -1.79
CA MET A 91 8.91 -6.60 -0.32
C MET A 91 10.31 -6.78 0.26
N CYS A 92 11.14 -7.64 -0.34
CA CYS A 92 12.55 -7.80 0.06
C CYS A 92 13.32 -6.49 -0.10
N ASN A 93 13.19 -5.80 -1.23
CA ASN A 93 13.85 -4.51 -1.45
C ASN A 93 13.42 -3.45 -0.43
N LEU A 94 12.12 -3.34 -0.16
CA LEU A 94 11.58 -2.41 0.85
C LEU A 94 12.10 -2.73 2.26
N ARG A 95 12.32 -4.00 2.57
CA ARG A 95 12.94 -4.43 3.83
C ARG A 95 14.43 -4.07 3.88
N GLU A 96 15.17 -4.26 2.79
CA GLU A 96 16.57 -3.85 2.69
C GLU A 96 16.75 -2.33 2.82
N GLN A 97 15.78 -1.56 2.33
CA GLN A 97 15.70 -0.10 2.51
C GLN A 97 15.22 0.33 3.90
N ASN A 98 14.97 -0.62 4.81
CA ASN A 98 14.48 -0.37 6.17
C ASN A 98 13.11 0.33 6.22
N LEU A 99 12.29 0.20 5.18
CA LEU A 99 10.95 0.81 5.11
C LEU A 99 9.87 -0.09 5.70
N ILE A 100 10.01 -1.41 5.53
CA ILE A 100 9.08 -2.39 6.08
C ILE A 100 9.82 -3.51 6.80
N GLU A 101 9.13 -4.17 7.72
CA GLU A 101 9.53 -5.50 8.20
C GLU A 101 8.44 -6.51 7.84
N PHE A 102 8.83 -7.75 7.55
CA PHE A 102 7.86 -8.83 7.36
C PHE A 102 8.45 -10.20 7.73
N ARG A 103 7.58 -11.09 8.19
CA ARG A 103 7.88 -12.46 8.61
C ARG A 103 6.70 -13.39 8.33
N GLY A 104 6.92 -14.69 8.53
CA GLY A 104 5.91 -15.72 8.32
C GLY A 104 6.17 -16.53 7.04
N SER A 105 5.13 -17.20 6.57
CA SER A 105 5.19 -18.04 5.37
C SER A 105 4.33 -17.44 4.27
N ASP A 106 4.46 -17.93 3.04
CA ASP A 106 3.62 -17.52 1.91
C ASP A 106 2.11 -17.60 2.18
N ALA A 107 1.69 -18.49 3.09
CA ALA A 107 0.28 -18.66 3.45
C ALA A 107 -0.22 -17.61 4.46
N ALA A 108 0.67 -17.00 5.23
CA ALA A 108 0.37 -16.03 6.29
C ALA A 108 1.58 -15.11 6.51
N ILE A 109 1.50 -13.92 5.94
CA ILE A 109 2.56 -12.90 6.01
C ILE A 109 2.17 -11.84 7.05
N HIS A 110 2.98 -11.74 8.10
CA HIS A 110 2.90 -10.65 9.06
C HIS A 110 3.86 -9.53 8.65
N TYR A 111 3.41 -8.28 8.68
CA TYR A 111 4.21 -7.14 8.24
C TYR A 111 4.01 -5.90 9.13
N ASP A 112 5.04 -5.06 9.18
CA ASP A 112 5.06 -3.78 9.90
C ASP A 112 5.46 -2.64 8.95
N LEU A 113 4.69 -1.55 9.01
CA LEU A 113 4.86 -0.34 8.21
C LEU A 113 5.30 0.88 9.04
N THR A 114 5.61 0.69 10.33
CA THR A 114 5.91 1.78 11.27
C THR A 114 7.07 2.65 10.75
N ARG A 115 8.18 2.01 10.33
CA ARG A 115 9.34 2.73 9.77
C ARG A 115 9.01 3.51 8.51
N PHE A 116 8.16 2.98 7.64
CA PHE A 116 7.67 3.71 6.48
C PHE A 116 6.87 4.96 6.89
N MET A 117 5.98 4.86 7.88
CA MET A 117 5.22 6.01 8.37
C MET A 117 6.13 7.06 9.00
N GLU A 118 7.09 6.66 9.84
CA GLU A 118 8.11 7.53 10.43
C GLU A 118 8.95 8.22 9.35
N LYS A 119 9.28 7.50 8.26
CA LYS A 119 10.00 8.07 7.12
C LYS A 119 9.17 9.14 6.41
N VAL A 120 7.89 8.88 6.15
CA VAL A 120 6.98 9.88 5.56
C VAL A 120 6.88 11.11 6.44
N GLU A 121 6.72 10.93 7.76
CA GLU A 121 6.65 12.03 8.72
C GLU A 121 7.95 12.83 8.77
N SER A 122 9.11 12.19 8.90
CA SER A 122 10.41 12.88 8.95
C SER A 122 10.74 13.66 7.67
N LEU A 123 10.28 13.21 6.50
CA LEU A 123 10.49 13.92 5.23
C LEU A 123 9.50 15.07 5.00
N THR A 124 8.43 15.16 5.79
CA THR A 124 7.31 16.11 5.57
C THR A 124 6.91 16.94 6.81
N ASN A 125 7.56 16.69 7.94
CA ASN A 125 7.63 17.62 9.04
C ASN A 125 8.68 18.66 8.64
N ASP A 126 8.21 19.77 8.07
CA ASP A 126 9.05 20.95 7.89
C ASP A 126 9.36 21.52 9.29
N ASP A 127 10.63 21.56 9.67
CA ASP A 127 11.13 22.60 10.57
C ASP A 127 10.78 23.94 9.89
N GLY A 128 9.86 24.69 10.51
CA GLY A 128 9.40 25.99 10.03
C GLY A 128 10.53 27.01 9.96
N THR A 129 11.33 26.96 8.91
CA THR A 129 12.26 28.02 8.49
C THR A 129 12.25 28.14 6.96
N ALA A 130 11.28 28.90 6.48
CA ALA A 130 11.40 29.76 5.29
C ALA A 130 10.59 31.02 5.55
#